data_AF-A0A8S0X859-F1
#
_entry.id   AF-A0A8S0X859-F1
#
_cell.length_a   1.000
_cell.length_b   1.000
_cell.length_c   1.000
_cell.angle_alpha   90.00
_cell.angle_beta   90.00
_cell.angle_gamma   90.00
#
_symmetry.space_group_name_H-M   'P 1'
#
loop_
_entity.id
_entity.type
_entity.pdbx_description
1 polymer ?
#
loop_
_entity_poly.entity_id
_entity_poly.type
_entity_poly.pdbx_seq_one_letter_code
_entity_poly.pdbx_strand_id
1 'polypeptide(L)'
;MSRRSVLSATELASLLALPDTQDDLIRHYTFNESDWALIRQRRGDANRLGFAVQLCLLRYPGYALAANATVAESVIHWIAGQIKTDPSAWRKYGERDETRREHFQELRGYLGLSAFGLSDFRFLVKTLADLAMQTDKGVVLAAHALEGLRQRKVILPTLTVIERACAEAITRANRSIYRALAQPLTALHRQRFDELLKIKSDSNTTWLSWLRQSPLKPNSRYMLEHIRCETGVE
;
A
#
# COMPACT_ATOMS: atom_id res chain seq x y z
N MET A 1 -16.85 11.48 -9.83
CA MET A 1 -16.33 10.13 -10.15
C MET A 1 -15.86 9.49 -8.86
N SER A 2 -16.48 8.38 -8.45
CA SER A 2 -15.99 7.59 -7.31
C SER A 2 -14.54 7.17 -7.60
N ARG A 3 -13.60 7.46 -6.70
CA ARG A 3 -12.24 6.95 -6.84
C ARG A 3 -12.33 5.43 -6.71
N ARG A 4 -12.09 4.72 -7.81
CA ARG A 4 -11.89 3.27 -7.78
C ARG A 4 -10.75 3.00 -6.81
N SER A 5 -10.99 2.13 -5.83
CA SER A 5 -9.99 1.78 -4.82
C SER A 5 -8.75 1.22 -5.51
N VAL A 6 -7.57 1.63 -5.05
CA VAL A 6 -6.27 1.22 -5.62
C VAL A 6 -5.89 -0.18 -5.13
N LEU A 7 -6.48 -0.62 -4.01
CA LEU A 7 -6.17 -1.87 -3.33
C LEU A 7 -7.45 -2.66 -3.05
N SER A 8 -7.41 -3.95 -3.28
CA SER A 8 -8.45 -4.88 -2.83
C SER A 8 -8.39 -5.09 -1.30
N ALA A 9 -9.49 -5.58 -0.72
CA ALA A 9 -9.54 -5.90 0.71
C ALA A 9 -8.50 -6.97 1.11
N THR A 10 -8.22 -7.93 0.23
CA THR A 10 -7.20 -8.97 0.42
C THR A 10 -5.79 -8.40 0.40
N GLU A 11 -5.49 -7.48 -0.53
CA GLU A 11 -4.21 -6.78 -0.56
C GLU A 11 -4.01 -5.94 0.71
N LEU A 12 -5.03 -5.21 1.16
CA LEU A 12 -4.98 -4.44 2.40
C LEU A 12 -4.66 -5.32 3.63
N ALA A 13 -5.31 -6.49 3.74
CA ALA A 13 -5.05 -7.42 4.84
C ALA A 13 -3.61 -7.96 4.80
N SER A 14 -3.10 -8.28 3.61
CA SER A 14 -1.73 -8.81 3.44
C SER A 14 -0.64 -7.80 3.82
N LEU A 15 -0.87 -6.51 3.62
CA LEU A 15 0.12 -5.45 3.86
C LEU A 15 0.49 -5.27 5.35
N LEU A 16 -0.44 -5.60 6.24
CA LEU A 16 -0.27 -5.51 7.71
C LEU A 16 -0.31 -6.89 8.38
N ALA A 17 -0.14 -7.96 7.61
CA ALA A 17 -0.09 -9.31 8.15
C ALA A 17 1.00 -9.41 9.22
N LEU A 18 0.63 -9.95 10.37
CA LEU A 18 1.58 -10.25 11.43
C LEU A 18 2.40 -11.48 11.04
N PRO A 19 3.64 -11.63 11.54
CA PRO A 19 4.42 -12.85 11.38
C PRO A 19 3.63 -14.08 11.81
N ASP A 20 3.51 -15.06 10.91
CA ASP A 20 2.82 -16.34 11.14
C ASP A 20 3.75 -17.55 11.02
N THR A 21 4.96 -17.37 10.47
CA THR A 21 6.03 -18.37 10.47
C THR A 21 6.99 -18.19 11.65
N GLN A 22 7.63 -19.28 12.07
CA GLN A 22 8.63 -19.23 13.14
C GLN A 22 9.83 -18.35 12.75
N ASP A 23 10.28 -18.40 11.50
CA ASP A 23 11.40 -17.59 11.02
C ASP A 23 11.08 -16.09 11.06
N ASP A 24 9.87 -15.69 10.65
CA ASP A 24 9.45 -14.30 10.71
C ASP A 24 9.26 -13.82 12.16
N LEU A 25 8.74 -14.67 13.04
CA LEU A 25 8.65 -14.39 14.48
C LEU A 25 10.03 -14.20 15.11
N ILE A 26 11.01 -15.03 14.75
CA ILE A 26 12.41 -14.87 15.18
C ILE A 26 12.97 -13.55 14.67
N ARG A 27 12.79 -13.27 13.37
CA ARG A 27 13.32 -12.07 12.72
C ARG A 27 12.77 -10.78 13.30
N HIS A 28 11.47 -10.73 13.56
CA HIS A 28 10.79 -9.49 13.91
C HIS A 28 10.53 -9.36 15.41
N TYR A 29 10.25 -10.44 16.12
CA TYR A 29 9.73 -10.43 17.50
C TYR A 29 10.68 -11.04 18.54
N THR A 30 11.95 -11.26 18.22
CA THR A 30 12.95 -11.63 19.24
C THR A 30 13.37 -10.40 20.05
N PHE A 31 13.36 -10.53 21.38
CA PHE A 31 13.79 -9.47 22.31
C PHE A 31 15.28 -9.50 22.60
N ASN A 32 15.95 -8.35 22.49
CA ASN A 32 17.32 -8.15 22.95
C ASN A 32 17.36 -7.78 24.44
N GLU A 33 18.56 -7.68 25.03
CA GLU A 33 18.72 -7.38 26.47
C GLU A 33 18.08 -6.05 26.91
N SER A 34 18.11 -5.03 26.05
CA SER A 34 17.48 -3.74 26.34
C SER A 34 15.96 -3.82 26.32
N ASP A 35 15.38 -4.59 25.39
CA ASP A 35 13.95 -4.89 25.36
C ASP A 35 13.53 -5.62 26.64
N TRP A 36 14.31 -6.63 27.06
CA TRP A 36 14.11 -7.36 28.30
C TRP A 36 14.10 -6.46 29.52
N ALA A 37 15.07 -5.54 29.61
CA ALA A 37 15.17 -4.60 30.71
C ALA A 37 13.91 -3.71 30.80
N LEU A 38 13.42 -3.19 29.68
CA LEU A 38 12.20 -2.36 29.63
C LEU A 38 10.95 -3.14 30.01
N ILE A 39 10.76 -4.33 29.45
CA ILE A 39 9.60 -5.19 29.74
C ILE A 39 9.56 -5.52 31.23
N ARG A 40 10.69 -5.88 31.84
CA ARG A 40 10.76 -6.27 33.26
C ARG A 40 10.44 -5.15 34.25
N GLN A 41 10.55 -3.88 33.83
CA GLN A 41 10.14 -2.74 34.66
C GLN A 41 8.63 -2.68 34.88
N ARG A 42 7.83 -3.32 34.01
CA ARG A 42 6.37 -3.31 34.14
C ARG A 42 5.91 -4.21 35.28
N ARG A 43 4.98 -3.69 36.09
CA ARG A 43 4.36 -4.42 37.21
C ARG A 43 3.18 -5.24 36.71
N GLY A 44 3.19 -6.54 37.02
CA GLY A 44 2.14 -7.50 36.66
C GLY A 44 2.28 -8.04 35.24
N ASP A 45 1.91 -9.31 35.07
CA ASP A 45 2.09 -10.05 33.81
C ASP A 45 1.31 -9.44 32.65
N ALA A 46 0.10 -8.93 32.90
CA ALA A 46 -0.71 -8.25 31.89
C ALA A 46 0.01 -7.04 31.29
N ASN A 47 0.66 -6.22 32.13
CA ASN A 47 1.38 -5.03 31.65
C ASN A 47 2.69 -5.39 30.95
N ARG A 48 3.41 -6.42 31.42
CA ARG A 48 4.62 -6.93 30.75
C ARG A 48 4.29 -7.46 29.36
N LEU A 49 3.28 -8.33 29.26
CA LEU A 49 2.83 -8.90 28.00
C LEU A 49 2.30 -7.81 27.07
N GLY A 50 1.49 -6.89 27.60
CA GLY A 50 0.97 -5.75 26.86
C GLY A 50 2.04 -4.84 26.27
N PHE A 51 3.03 -4.48 27.08
CA PHE A 51 4.18 -3.68 26.66
C PHE A 51 5.01 -4.41 25.59
N ALA A 52 5.27 -5.71 25.77
CA ALA A 52 5.99 -6.53 24.82
C ALA A 52 5.27 -6.65 23.46
N VAL A 53 3.94 -6.82 23.46
CA VAL A 53 3.14 -6.84 22.23
C VAL A 53 3.18 -5.49 21.52
N GLN A 54 3.02 -4.37 22.25
CA GLN A 54 3.15 -3.04 21.63
C GLN A 54 4.53 -2.83 21.01
N LEU A 55 5.60 -3.24 21.71
CA LEU A 55 6.98 -3.18 21.22
C LEU A 55 7.11 -3.94 19.89
N CYS A 56 6.59 -5.16 19.84
CA CYS A 56 6.58 -5.99 18.63
C CYS A 56 5.84 -5.30 17.47
N LEU A 57 4.61 -4.83 17.67
CA LEU A 57 3.80 -4.21 16.61
C LEU A 57 4.42 -2.91 16.06
N LEU A 58 5.06 -2.12 16.94
CA LEU A 58 5.77 -0.91 16.55
C LEU A 58 7.07 -1.20 15.80
N ARG A 59 7.72 -2.34 16.08
CA ARG A 59 8.91 -2.79 15.34
C ARG A 59 8.52 -3.37 13.99
N TYR A 60 7.49 -4.20 13.96
CA TYR A 60 6.89 -4.75 12.75
C TYR A 60 5.43 -5.15 13.02
N PRO A 61 4.47 -4.79 12.14
CA PRO A 61 4.67 -4.15 10.85
C PRO A 61 4.88 -2.63 10.92
N GLY A 62 4.89 -2.01 12.11
CA GLY A 62 5.25 -0.59 12.30
C GLY A 62 4.10 0.33 12.70
N TYR A 63 3.00 -0.21 13.23
CA TYR A 63 1.83 0.57 13.65
C TYR A 63 1.59 0.50 15.17
N ALA A 64 0.85 1.49 15.68
CA ALA A 64 0.46 1.54 17.08
C ALA A 64 -0.74 0.62 17.36
N LEU A 65 -0.70 -0.12 18.48
CA LEU A 65 -1.83 -0.95 18.93
C LEU A 65 -3.07 -0.07 19.16
N ALA A 66 -4.12 -0.29 18.37
CA ALA A 66 -5.40 0.40 18.54
C ALA A 66 -6.18 -0.15 19.73
N ALA A 67 -7.09 0.67 20.28
CA ALA A 67 -7.85 0.32 21.49
C ALA A 67 -8.69 -0.96 21.36
N ASN A 68 -9.14 -1.26 20.14
CA ASN A 68 -9.96 -2.41 19.77
C ASN A 68 -9.22 -3.39 18.84
N ALA A 69 -7.88 -3.30 18.76
CA ALA A 69 -7.11 -4.18 17.89
C ALA A 69 -7.15 -5.62 18.40
N THR A 70 -7.40 -6.55 17.49
CA THR A 70 -7.22 -7.99 17.71
C THR A 70 -5.81 -8.37 17.29
N VAL A 71 -5.06 -8.98 18.21
CA VAL A 71 -3.73 -9.54 17.94
C VAL A 71 -3.87 -11.05 17.84
N ALA A 72 -3.22 -11.67 16.85
CA ALA A 72 -3.28 -13.11 16.64
C ALA A 72 -2.80 -13.88 17.88
N GLU A 73 -3.50 -14.94 18.26
CA GLU A 73 -3.17 -15.75 19.45
C GLU A 73 -1.77 -16.37 19.34
N SER A 74 -1.35 -16.77 18.15
CA SER A 74 0.01 -17.28 17.89
C SER A 74 1.10 -16.28 18.29
N VAL A 75 0.91 -15.00 17.97
CA VAL A 75 1.81 -13.91 18.33
C VAL A 75 1.84 -13.70 19.84
N ILE A 76 0.66 -13.72 20.50
CA ILE A 76 0.55 -13.58 21.95
C ILE A 76 1.29 -14.74 22.64
N HIS A 77 1.06 -15.97 22.20
CA HIS A 77 1.74 -17.16 22.74
C HIS A 77 3.25 -17.11 22.55
N TRP A 78 3.73 -16.70 21.38
CA TRP A 78 5.15 -16.53 21.11
C TRP A 78 5.81 -15.53 22.06
N ILE A 79 5.21 -14.35 22.20
CA ILE A 79 5.72 -13.28 23.07
C ILE A 79 5.67 -13.70 24.53
N ALA A 80 4.55 -14.27 24.98
CA ALA A 80 4.37 -14.77 26.34
C ALA A 80 5.39 -15.86 26.71
N GLY A 81 5.68 -16.77 25.77
CA GLY A 81 6.69 -17.81 25.91
C GLY A 81 8.09 -17.25 26.11
N GLN A 82 8.46 -16.22 25.34
CA GLN A 82 9.72 -15.50 25.57
C GLN A 82 9.76 -14.93 27.00
N ILE A 83 8.73 -14.16 27.40
CA ILE A 83 8.74 -13.39 28.66
C ILE A 83 8.34 -14.18 29.90
N LYS A 84 8.08 -15.48 29.73
CA LYS A 84 7.67 -16.42 30.80
C LYS A 84 6.43 -15.95 31.56
N THR A 85 5.43 -15.47 30.84
CA THR A 85 4.11 -15.08 31.40
C THR A 85 3.01 -15.97 30.86
N ASP A 86 1.88 -16.06 31.56
CA ASP A 86 0.67 -16.71 31.03
C ASP A 86 0.05 -15.87 29.89
N PRO A 87 -0.15 -16.42 28.67
CA PRO A 87 -0.86 -15.76 27.58
C PRO A 87 -2.24 -15.21 27.97
N SER A 88 -2.92 -15.84 28.93
CA SER A 88 -4.24 -15.41 29.42
C SER A 88 -4.21 -14.02 30.06
N ALA A 89 -3.04 -13.57 30.52
CA ALA A 89 -2.85 -12.23 31.09
C ALA A 89 -3.12 -11.11 30.08
N TRP A 90 -3.05 -11.40 28.76
CA TRP A 90 -3.40 -10.45 27.70
C TRP A 90 -4.82 -9.91 27.85
N ARG A 91 -5.78 -10.74 28.31
CA ARG A 91 -7.18 -10.32 28.49
C ARG A 91 -7.37 -9.21 29.52
N LYS A 92 -6.42 -9.07 30.44
CA LYS A 92 -6.40 -8.04 31.50
C LYS A 92 -5.56 -6.82 31.10
N TYR A 93 -4.92 -6.85 29.94
CA TYR A 93 -4.08 -5.75 29.49
C TYR A 93 -4.93 -4.60 28.94
N GLY A 94 -4.66 -3.38 29.41
CA GLY A 94 -5.27 -2.19 28.84
C GLY A 94 -6.73 -1.97 29.19
N GLU A 95 -7.21 -2.54 30.30
CA GLU A 95 -8.52 -2.17 30.92
C GLU A 95 -8.61 -0.66 31.20
N ARG A 96 -7.46 0.00 31.43
CA ARG A 96 -7.32 1.45 31.48
C ARG A 96 -6.59 1.94 30.24
N ASP A 97 -7.19 2.90 29.54
CA ASP A 97 -6.64 3.50 28.32
C ASP A 97 -5.31 4.22 28.57
N GLU A 98 -5.16 4.81 29.75
CA GLU A 98 -3.98 5.58 30.17
C GLU A 98 -2.72 4.72 30.11
N THR A 99 -2.74 3.52 30.67
CA THR A 99 -1.61 2.59 30.66
C THR A 99 -1.14 2.26 29.25
N ARG A 100 -2.08 2.08 28.30
CA ARG A 100 -1.74 1.79 26.91
C ARG A 100 -1.05 2.97 26.23
N ARG A 101 -1.52 4.19 26.49
CA ARG A 101 -0.94 5.42 25.94
C ARG A 101 0.43 5.72 26.53
N GLU A 102 0.62 5.51 27.83
CA GLU A 102 1.91 5.64 28.50
C GLU A 102 2.95 4.68 27.91
N HIS A 103 2.59 3.39 27.79
CA HIS A 103 3.45 2.39 27.15
C HIS A 103 3.82 2.79 25.71
N PHE A 104 2.84 3.26 24.95
CA PHE A 104 3.08 3.71 23.58
C PHE A 104 4.07 4.88 23.50
N GLN A 105 3.95 5.90 24.36
CA GLN A 105 4.89 7.03 24.36
C GLN A 105 6.31 6.61 24.75
N GLU A 106 6.43 5.74 25.76
CA GLU A 106 7.72 5.19 26.18
C GLU A 106 8.39 4.40 25.05
N LEU A 107 7.64 3.51 24.41
CA LEU A 107 8.12 2.68 23.29
C LEU A 107 8.47 3.51 22.06
N ARG A 108 7.66 4.53 21.74
CA ARG A 108 7.94 5.46 20.64
C ARG A 108 9.28 6.17 20.86
N GLY A 109 9.56 6.61 22.09
CA GLY A 109 10.84 7.22 22.46
C GLY A 109 11.99 6.23 22.35
N TYR A 110 11.84 5.04 22.93
CA TYR A 110 12.83 3.97 22.90
C TYR A 110 13.23 3.55 21.47
N LEU A 111 12.24 3.38 20.58
CA LEU A 111 12.47 2.98 19.19
C LEU A 111 12.91 4.15 18.29
N GLY A 112 12.87 5.39 18.79
CA GLY A 112 13.18 6.59 18.01
C GLY A 112 12.17 6.84 16.89
N LEU A 113 10.89 6.56 17.15
CA LEU A 113 9.82 6.66 16.16
C LEU A 113 9.21 8.07 16.12
N SER A 114 8.93 8.55 14.91
CA SER A 114 8.24 9.80 14.65
C SER A 114 6.79 9.57 14.19
N ALA A 115 5.91 10.52 14.50
CA ALA A 115 4.53 10.47 14.02
C ALA A 115 4.46 10.85 12.54
N PHE A 116 3.61 10.17 11.78
CA PHE A 116 3.38 10.48 10.37
C PHE A 116 2.83 11.89 10.18
N GLY A 117 3.47 12.69 9.33
CA GLY A 117 3.07 14.06 9.03
C GLY A 117 2.89 14.37 7.54
N LEU A 118 2.57 15.63 7.25
CA LEU A 118 2.40 16.13 5.87
C LEU A 118 3.68 16.03 5.04
N SER A 119 4.86 16.19 5.66
CA SER A 119 6.15 16.01 5.01
C SER A 119 6.33 14.56 4.52
N ASP A 120 5.93 13.59 5.32
CA ASP A 120 6.01 12.17 4.97
C ASP A 120 5.02 11.80 3.87
N PHE A 121 3.80 12.35 3.93
CA PHE A 121 2.83 12.19 2.85
C PHE A 121 3.38 12.72 1.52
N ARG A 122 3.95 13.93 1.50
CA ARG A 122 4.55 14.52 0.29
C ARG A 122 5.73 13.69 -0.21
N PHE A 123 6.57 13.19 0.71
CA PHE A 123 7.67 12.29 0.40
C PHE A 123 7.17 11.03 -0.30
N LEU A 124 6.17 10.35 0.27
CA LEU A 124 5.57 9.15 -0.31
C LEU A 124 5.03 9.41 -1.72
N VAL A 125 4.21 10.46 -1.90
CA VAL A 125 3.64 10.73 -3.22
C VAL A 125 4.73 11.00 -4.26
N LYS A 126 5.85 11.64 -3.88
CA LYS A 126 6.98 11.88 -4.77
C LYS A 126 7.67 10.56 -5.14
N THR A 127 8.10 9.77 -4.17
CA THR A 127 8.85 8.52 -4.42
C THR A 127 8.00 7.48 -5.13
N LEU A 128 6.72 7.37 -4.77
CA LEU A 128 5.80 6.46 -5.43
C LEU A 128 5.46 6.86 -6.86
N ALA A 129 5.53 8.14 -7.23
CA ALA A 129 5.22 8.57 -8.60
C ALA A 129 6.20 7.96 -9.61
N ASP A 130 7.49 7.89 -9.26
CA ASP A 130 8.52 7.29 -10.12
C ASP A 130 8.31 5.77 -10.28
N LEU A 131 7.87 5.09 -9.21
CA LEU A 131 7.52 3.68 -9.24
C LEU A 131 6.23 3.43 -10.04
N ALA A 132 5.23 4.31 -9.90
CA ALA A 132 3.96 4.23 -10.61
C ALA A 132 4.09 4.48 -12.13
N MET A 133 5.21 5.06 -12.59
CA MET A 133 5.54 5.11 -14.03
C MET A 133 5.88 3.72 -14.59
N GLN A 134 6.26 2.77 -13.73
CA GLN A 134 6.79 1.45 -14.12
C GLN A 134 5.81 0.31 -13.85
N THR A 135 4.75 0.55 -13.05
CA THR A 135 3.77 -0.46 -12.69
C THR A 135 2.38 0.14 -12.49
N ASP A 136 1.36 -0.64 -12.85
CA ASP A 136 -0.06 -0.38 -12.60
C ASP A 136 -0.57 -1.07 -11.32
N LYS A 137 0.28 -1.85 -10.64
CA LYS A 137 -0.10 -2.63 -9.45
C LYS A 137 -0.08 -1.78 -8.18
N GLY A 138 -1.26 -1.46 -7.67
CA GLY A 138 -1.43 -0.67 -6.44
C GLY A 138 -0.73 -1.26 -5.22
N VAL A 139 -0.77 -2.59 -5.04
CA VAL A 139 -0.14 -3.27 -3.90
C VAL A 139 1.37 -3.10 -3.85
N VAL A 140 2.03 -3.00 -5.01
CA VAL A 140 3.49 -2.77 -5.10
C VAL A 140 3.83 -1.38 -4.57
N LEU A 141 3.03 -0.36 -4.93
CA LEU A 141 3.19 1.00 -4.40
C LEU A 141 2.95 1.04 -2.89
N ALA A 142 1.91 0.37 -2.41
CA ALA A 142 1.57 0.35 -0.99
C ALA A 142 2.67 -0.34 -0.16
N ALA A 143 3.16 -1.50 -0.59
CA ALA A 143 4.26 -2.20 0.07
C ALA A 143 5.52 -1.33 0.12
N HIS A 144 5.86 -0.65 -0.99
CA HIS A 144 7.00 0.27 -1.04
C HIS A 144 6.82 1.46 -0.10
N ALA A 145 5.60 2.01 0.01
CA ALA A 145 5.29 3.07 0.98
C ALA A 145 5.50 2.63 2.43
N LEU A 146 4.97 1.46 2.81
CA LEU A 146 5.13 0.95 4.17
C LEU A 146 6.62 0.76 4.51
N GLU A 147 7.37 0.17 3.59
CA GLU A 147 8.80 -0.05 3.79
C GLU A 147 9.59 1.27 3.89
N GLY A 148 9.29 2.24 3.02
CA GLY A 148 9.91 3.57 3.10
C GLY A 148 9.61 4.32 4.40
N LEU A 149 8.43 4.14 5.00
CA LEU A 149 8.11 4.70 6.31
C LEU A 149 8.88 4.00 7.44
N ARG A 150 8.98 2.68 7.42
CA ARG A 150 9.76 1.91 8.42
C ARG A 150 11.23 2.32 8.40
N GLN A 151 11.84 2.42 7.23
CA GLN A 151 13.24 2.85 7.08
C GLN A 151 13.48 4.26 7.64
N ARG A 152 12.49 5.15 7.52
CA ARG A 152 12.52 6.51 8.08
C ARG A 152 12.06 6.57 9.55
N LYS A 153 11.79 5.42 10.19
CA LYS A 153 11.29 5.31 11.57
C LYS A 153 10.02 6.14 11.80
N VAL A 154 9.11 6.13 10.82
CA VAL A 154 7.82 6.80 10.90
C VAL A 154 6.76 5.76 11.24
N ILE A 155 5.96 6.02 12.28
CA ILE A 155 4.82 5.16 12.63
C ILE A 155 3.85 5.15 11.46
N LEU A 156 3.46 3.95 11.01
CA LEU A 156 2.56 3.80 9.88
C LEU A 156 1.23 4.52 10.13
N PRO A 157 0.75 5.36 9.19
CA PRO A 157 -0.60 5.90 9.25
C PRO A 157 -1.62 4.80 8.91
N THR A 158 -2.90 5.14 8.94
CA THR A 158 -3.95 4.24 8.47
C THR A 158 -3.74 3.85 7.01
N LEU A 159 -4.16 2.64 6.63
CA LEU A 159 -4.05 2.20 5.24
C LEU A 159 -4.80 3.11 4.26
N THR A 160 -5.86 3.79 4.70
CA THR A 160 -6.57 4.78 3.89
C THR A 160 -5.68 5.97 3.49
N VAL A 161 -4.72 6.37 4.34
CA VAL A 161 -3.74 7.41 4.03
C VAL A 161 -2.71 6.89 3.03
N ILE A 162 -2.26 5.64 3.19
CA ILE A 162 -1.34 4.97 2.26
C ILE A 162 -1.99 4.84 0.87
N GLU A 163 -3.23 4.36 0.82
CA GLU A 163 -3.99 4.22 -0.42
C GLU A 163 -4.16 5.58 -1.11
N ARG A 164 -4.45 6.64 -0.35
CA ARG A 164 -4.53 8.00 -0.88
C ARG A 164 -3.20 8.46 -1.48
N ALA A 165 -2.06 8.17 -0.83
CA ALA A 165 -0.75 8.51 -1.36
C ALA A 165 -0.48 7.75 -2.68
N CYS A 166 -0.83 6.45 -2.74
CA CYS A 166 -0.71 5.64 -3.95
C CYS A 166 -1.57 6.20 -5.09
N ALA A 167 -2.84 6.53 -4.82
CA ALA A 167 -3.75 7.10 -5.81
C ALA A 167 -3.24 8.44 -6.38
N GLU A 168 -2.67 9.28 -5.52
CA GLU A 168 -2.09 10.56 -5.95
C GLU A 168 -0.83 10.35 -6.79
N ALA A 169 0.03 9.41 -6.39
CA ALA A 169 1.22 9.03 -7.16
C ALA A 169 0.86 8.48 -8.55
N ILE A 170 -0.12 7.56 -8.64
CA ILE A 170 -0.64 7.05 -9.91
C ILE A 170 -1.18 8.18 -10.79
N THR A 171 -1.92 9.13 -10.20
CA THR A 171 -2.45 10.28 -10.94
C THR A 171 -1.32 11.15 -11.50
N ARG A 172 -0.24 11.35 -10.74
CA ARG A 172 0.95 12.09 -11.19
C ARG A 172 1.68 11.35 -12.30
N ALA A 173 1.90 10.04 -12.14
CA ALA A 173 2.52 9.18 -13.14
C ALA A 173 1.74 9.21 -14.46
N ASN A 174 0.42 8.96 -14.43
CA ASN A 174 -0.43 9.02 -15.61
C ASN A 174 -0.37 10.37 -16.32
N ARG A 175 -0.36 11.48 -15.56
CA ARG A 175 -0.20 12.82 -16.15
C ARG A 175 1.15 12.98 -16.84
N SER A 176 2.23 12.46 -16.26
CA SER A 176 3.57 12.47 -16.88
C SER A 176 3.61 11.61 -18.14
N ILE A 177 3.03 10.40 -18.11
CA ILE A 177 2.91 9.51 -19.27
C ILE A 177 2.15 10.21 -20.39
N TYR A 178 0.96 10.76 -20.10
CA TYR A 178 0.15 11.44 -21.12
C TYR A 178 0.86 12.66 -21.70
N ARG A 179 1.58 13.44 -20.88
CA ARG A 179 2.39 14.56 -21.37
C ARG A 179 3.49 14.08 -22.31
N ALA A 180 4.23 13.04 -21.93
CA ALA A 180 5.30 12.49 -22.76
C ALA A 180 4.77 11.96 -24.11
N LEU A 181 3.61 11.30 -24.10
CA LEU A 181 2.96 10.81 -25.32
C LEU A 181 2.39 11.93 -26.19
N ALA A 182 1.86 13.00 -25.58
CA ALA A 182 1.21 14.11 -26.29
C ALA A 182 2.20 15.17 -26.80
N GLN A 183 3.37 15.31 -26.17
CA GLN A 183 4.39 16.30 -26.53
C GLN A 183 4.86 16.22 -28.00
N PRO A 184 5.14 15.04 -28.60
CA PRO A 184 5.56 14.95 -30.00
C PRO A 184 4.40 15.08 -31.01
N LEU A 185 3.14 15.20 -30.57
CA LEU A 185 1.99 15.23 -31.48
C LEU A 185 1.82 16.61 -32.14
N THR A 186 1.90 16.63 -33.47
CA THR A 186 1.60 17.81 -34.31
C THR A 186 0.09 18.14 -34.28
N ALA A 187 -0.28 19.33 -34.76
CA ALA A 187 -1.69 19.70 -34.91
C ALA A 187 -2.46 18.71 -35.80
N LEU A 188 -1.81 18.22 -36.87
CA LEU A 188 -2.38 17.20 -37.75
C LEU A 188 -2.61 15.86 -37.02
N HIS A 189 -1.66 15.41 -36.21
CA HIS A 189 -1.85 14.18 -35.41
C HIS A 189 -3.03 14.32 -34.46
N ARG A 190 -3.16 15.47 -33.78
CA ARG A 190 -4.28 15.74 -32.86
C ARG A 190 -5.62 15.73 -33.58
N GLN A 191 -5.70 16.40 -34.74
CA GLN A 191 -6.92 16.40 -35.56
C GLN A 191 -7.31 14.98 -35.98
N ARG A 192 -6.34 14.17 -36.45
CA ARG A 192 -6.60 12.77 -36.81
C ARG A 192 -7.08 11.94 -35.62
N PHE A 193 -6.50 12.13 -34.43
CA PHE A 193 -6.99 11.48 -33.21
C PHE A 193 -8.42 11.90 -32.86
N ASP A 194 -8.77 13.18 -33.03
CA ASP A 194 -10.15 13.67 -32.81
C ASP A 194 -11.12 13.07 -33.82
N GLU A 195 -10.70 12.86 -35.07
CA GLU A 195 -11.49 12.18 -36.10
C GLU A 195 -11.79 10.72 -35.74
N LEU A 196 -10.90 10.05 -35.00
CA LEU A 196 -11.17 8.68 -34.51
C LEU A 196 -12.35 8.61 -33.53
N LEU A 197 -12.72 9.72 -32.89
CA LEU A 197 -13.87 9.79 -31.97
C LEU A 197 -15.20 9.98 -32.69
N LYS A 198 -15.20 10.27 -34.00
CA LYS A 198 -16.43 10.40 -34.81
C LYS A 198 -17.01 9.02 -35.14
N ILE A 199 -18.33 8.98 -35.33
CA ILE A 199 -19.05 7.78 -35.79
C ILE A 199 -18.56 7.44 -37.19
N LYS A 200 -18.22 6.16 -37.41
CA LYS A 200 -17.80 5.65 -38.72
C LYS A 200 -19.00 5.64 -39.67
N SER A 201 -18.79 6.03 -40.93
CA SER A 201 -19.80 5.87 -41.98
C SER A 201 -20.26 4.41 -42.08
N ASP A 202 -21.59 4.23 -42.15
CA ASP A 202 -22.26 2.94 -42.23
C ASP A 202 -22.13 2.05 -40.96
N SER A 203 -21.91 2.66 -39.79
CA SER A 203 -21.87 1.95 -38.50
C SER A 203 -22.44 2.78 -37.34
N ASN A 204 -22.85 2.10 -36.26
CA ASN A 204 -23.19 2.73 -34.98
C ASN A 204 -21.98 2.84 -34.03
N THR A 205 -20.77 2.61 -34.51
CA THR A 205 -19.53 2.63 -33.71
C THR A 205 -18.59 3.74 -34.17
N THR A 206 -17.76 4.26 -33.26
CA THR A 206 -16.71 5.23 -33.63
C THR A 206 -15.58 4.56 -34.38
N TRP A 207 -14.82 5.33 -35.17
CA TRP A 207 -13.59 4.84 -35.82
C TRP A 207 -12.62 4.19 -34.83
N LEU A 208 -12.47 4.77 -33.63
CA LEU A 208 -11.65 4.20 -32.55
C LEU A 208 -12.19 2.85 -32.06
N SER A 209 -13.50 2.73 -31.88
CA SER A 209 -14.13 1.48 -31.45
C SER A 209 -13.93 0.39 -32.49
N TRP A 210 -14.08 0.73 -33.78
CA TRP A 210 -13.82 -0.17 -34.91
C TRP A 210 -12.34 -0.60 -34.96
N LEU A 211 -11.38 0.33 -34.86
CA LEU A 211 -9.95 0.02 -34.86
C LEU A 211 -9.52 -0.90 -33.70
N ARG A 212 -10.25 -0.88 -32.58
CA ARG A 212 -9.99 -1.73 -31.42
C ARG A 212 -10.59 -3.13 -31.54
N GLN A 213 -11.41 -3.40 -32.56
CA GLN A 213 -11.92 -4.73 -32.80
C GLN A 213 -10.78 -5.65 -33.22
N SER A 214 -10.76 -6.87 -32.69
CA SER A 214 -9.81 -7.87 -33.16
C SER A 214 -10.05 -8.15 -34.64
N PRO A 215 -8.99 -8.40 -35.45
CA PRO A 215 -9.17 -8.77 -36.84
C PRO A 215 -10.13 -9.95 -36.94
N LEU A 216 -11.14 -9.83 -37.80
CA LEU A 216 -12.01 -10.95 -38.15
C LEU A 216 -11.18 -12.04 -38.87
N LYS A 217 -11.82 -13.16 -39.26
CA LYS A 217 -11.14 -14.27 -39.96
C LYS A 217 -10.20 -13.73 -41.06
N PRO A 218 -8.94 -14.19 -41.12
CA PRO A 218 -7.95 -13.67 -42.06
C PRO A 218 -8.31 -14.12 -43.47
N ASN A 219 -9.09 -13.29 -44.17
CA ASN A 219 -9.36 -13.41 -45.59
C ASN A 219 -8.98 -12.11 -46.28
N SER A 220 -8.78 -12.18 -47.60
CA SER A 220 -8.32 -11.06 -48.42
C SER A 220 -9.21 -9.82 -48.29
N ARG A 221 -10.52 -9.99 -48.08
CA ARG A 221 -11.48 -8.91 -47.91
C ARG A 221 -11.22 -8.11 -46.63
N TYR A 222 -11.10 -8.78 -45.49
CA TYR A 222 -10.87 -8.10 -44.20
C TYR A 222 -9.46 -7.52 -44.08
N MET A 223 -8.46 -8.14 -44.72
CA MET A 223 -7.10 -7.56 -44.80
C MET A 223 -7.05 -6.29 -45.64
N LEU A 224 -7.73 -6.25 -46.79
CA LEU A 224 -7.78 -5.05 -47.64
C LEU A 224 -8.55 -3.90 -46.98
N GLU A 225 -9.59 -4.21 -46.20
CA GLU A 225 -10.36 -3.22 -45.45
C GLU A 225 -9.53 -2.54 -44.34
N HIS A 226 -8.66 -3.31 -43.66
CA HIS A 226 -7.69 -2.76 -42.69
C HIS A 226 -6.56 -1.96 -43.36
N ILE A 227 -5.98 -2.46 -44.46
CA ILE A 227 -4.85 -1.79 -45.15
C ILE A 227 -5.27 -0.43 -45.73
N ARG A 228 -6.47 -0.32 -46.33
CA ARG A 228 -6.96 0.96 -46.88
C ARG A 228 -7.13 2.03 -45.80
N CYS A 229 -7.53 1.64 -44.60
CA CYS A 229 -7.64 2.56 -43.46
C CYS A 229 -6.28 3.10 -42.97
N GLU A 230 -5.21 2.30 -43.03
CA GLU A 230 -3.87 2.75 -42.61
C GLU A 230 -3.21 3.68 -43.64
N THR A 231 -3.50 3.48 -44.94
CA THR A 231 -2.88 4.27 -46.02
C THR A 231 -3.65 5.55 -46.35
N GLY A 232 -4.89 5.71 -45.88
CA GLY A 232 -5.72 6.90 -46.17
C GLY A 232 -6.02 7.07 -47.67
N VAL A 233 -6.06 5.97 -48.41
CA VAL A 233 -6.36 5.95 -49.85
C VAL A 233 -7.73 5.29 -50.00
N GLU A 234 -8.71 6.08 -50.45
CA GLU A 234 -10.02 5.58 -50.90
C GLU A 234 -9.87 4.74 -52.18
#